data_AF-A0A2N5TWA6-F1
#
_entry.id   AF-A0A2N5TWA6-F1
#
_cell.length_a   1.000
_cell.length_b   1.000
_cell.length_c   1.000
_cell.angle_alpha   90.00
_cell.angle_beta   90.00
_cell.angle_gamma   90.00
#
_symmetry.space_group_name_H-M   'P 1'
#
loop_
_entity.id
_entity.type
_entity.pdbx_description
1 polymer ?
#
loop_
_entity_poly.entity_id
_entity_poly.type
_entity_poly.pdbx_seq_one_letter_code
_entity_poly.pdbx_strand_id
1 'polypeptide(L)'
;MADHQTAATGDQNREPTAEPTGSTPSGTANQNKHVDVSRGYREWFRGVLRTQRKSLLQAQDNCRAAREEREAASARIARLEEAMILMAMKLETTKQNPAPPTDRVDLQKLRTSDGPTFHGPFQEVEPFLCWINGVQFFFDTKGVNNSANKIRIVGSLIGETNLLAFYANEAQKIIHKPWEEFRAQLFSFALPPLWQTDLKKQICHLAMRDTETFMGYSTRARTLQHMLNFEK
;
A
#
# COMPACT_ATOMS: atom_id res chain seq x y z
N MET A 1 11.16 -52.12 21.70
CA MET A 1 12.54 -51.73 21.35
C MET A 1 12.67 -50.28 21.80
N ALA A 2 13.01 -50.01 23.06
CA ALA A 2 14.36 -50.06 23.65
C ALA A 2 15.31 -49.14 22.84
N ASP A 3 15.98 -48.12 23.37
CA ASP A 3 16.24 -47.68 24.75
C ASP A 3 16.87 -46.27 24.74
N HIS A 4 16.67 -45.54 25.85
CA HIS A 4 17.60 -44.65 26.62
C HIS A 4 18.60 -43.71 25.90
N GLN A 5 18.83 -42.46 26.34
CA GLN A 5 19.45 -42.04 27.62
C GLN A 5 19.34 -40.48 27.76
N THR A 6 18.74 -39.90 28.82
CA THR A 6 19.32 -39.25 30.06
C THR A 6 20.31 -38.08 29.86
N ALA A 7 20.43 -37.03 30.70
CA ALA A 7 19.81 -36.61 31.96
C ALA A 7 20.24 -35.15 32.33
N ALA A 8 19.44 -34.51 33.21
CA ALA A 8 19.75 -33.59 34.33
C ALA A 8 20.66 -32.35 34.11
N THR A 9 20.36 -31.16 34.63
CA THR A 9 20.36 -30.81 36.08
C THR A 9 19.95 -29.34 36.30
N GLY A 10 19.19 -29.05 37.39
CA GLY A 10 19.15 -27.77 38.14
C GLY A 10 18.44 -26.59 37.43
N ASP A 11 17.63 -25.75 38.06
CA ASP A 11 17.76 -25.19 39.39
C ASP A 11 16.39 -24.67 39.89
N GLN A 12 16.14 -24.87 41.18
CA GLN A 12 14.97 -24.41 41.91
C GLN A 12 15.33 -23.08 42.57
N ASN A 13 14.45 -22.07 42.53
CA ASN A 13 14.41 -21.14 43.65
C ASN A 13 13.02 -20.57 43.89
N ARG A 14 12.38 -21.13 44.92
CA ARG A 14 11.18 -20.62 45.57
C ARG A 14 11.60 -19.67 46.69
N GLU A 15 10.93 -18.54 46.71
CA GLU A 15 10.57 -17.68 47.83
C GLU A 15 10.65 -18.35 49.23
N PRO A 16 11.34 -17.72 50.21
CA PRO A 16 11.20 -18.10 51.60
C PRO A 16 10.40 -17.06 52.40
N THR A 17 9.20 -17.46 52.81
CA THR A 17 8.50 -16.95 53.99
C THR A 17 9.00 -17.72 55.21
N ALA A 18 9.52 -17.04 56.23
CA ALA A 18 9.69 -17.63 57.56
C ALA A 18 9.62 -16.55 58.65
N GLU A 19 8.53 -16.63 59.43
CA GLU A 19 8.41 -16.07 60.78
C GLU A 19 9.21 -16.89 61.81
N PRO A 20 9.49 -16.34 63.02
CA PRO A 20 10.54 -16.85 63.90
C PRO A 20 10.07 -17.89 64.94
N THR A 21 11.10 -18.54 65.46
CA THR A 21 11.23 -19.77 66.26
C THR A 21 10.63 -19.74 67.68
N GLY A 22 10.28 -20.92 68.20
CA GLY A 22 10.05 -21.16 69.63
C GLY A 22 10.98 -22.25 70.19
N SER A 23 11.52 -22.00 71.39
CA SER A 23 11.96 -22.94 72.48
C SER A 23 13.30 -22.53 73.15
N THR A 24 13.22 -22.08 74.41
CA THR A 24 14.25 -21.87 75.47
C THR A 24 14.63 -23.23 76.14
N PRO A 25 15.51 -23.37 77.18
CA PRO A 25 16.42 -22.45 77.89
C PRO A 25 17.82 -23.01 78.31
N SER A 26 18.74 -22.16 78.78
CA SER A 26 19.58 -22.37 80.01
C SER A 26 20.77 -21.40 80.11
N GLY A 27 21.10 -20.97 81.34
CA GLY A 27 22.47 -20.56 81.71
C GLY A 27 22.67 -19.14 82.26
N THR A 28 22.22 -18.92 83.49
CA THR A 28 22.75 -18.05 84.57
C THR A 28 23.89 -17.06 84.28
N ALA A 29 23.67 -15.76 84.54
CA ALA A 29 24.39 -15.01 85.60
C ALA A 29 24.01 -13.51 85.61
N ASN A 30 23.64 -13.10 86.82
CA ASN A 30 23.25 -11.80 87.33
C ASN A 30 24.18 -10.61 86.94
N GLN A 31 23.61 -9.49 86.47
CA GLN A 31 23.92 -8.13 86.96
C GLN A 31 23.08 -7.04 86.25
N ASN A 32 22.28 -6.31 87.04
CA ASN A 32 21.77 -4.95 86.85
C ASN A 32 21.75 -4.33 85.43
N LYS A 33 20.61 -4.39 84.74
CA LYS A 33 20.08 -3.26 83.91
C LYS A 33 18.54 -3.28 83.90
N HIS A 34 17.93 -2.82 84.98
CA HIS A 34 16.50 -2.45 85.00
C HIS A 34 16.25 -1.11 84.26
N VAL A 35 16.89 -0.94 83.09
CA VAL A 35 16.73 0.20 82.16
C VAL A 35 17.06 -0.29 80.75
N ASP A 36 16.19 -1.07 80.08
CA ASP A 36 16.27 -1.10 78.59
C ASP A 36 15.08 -1.68 77.80
N VAL A 37 14.19 -2.53 78.35
CA VAL A 37 13.10 -3.11 77.52
C VAL A 37 12.09 -2.05 77.07
N SER A 38 11.75 -1.13 77.98
CA SER A 38 10.85 0.00 77.72
C SER A 38 11.47 1.04 76.77
N ARG A 39 12.81 1.12 76.72
CA ARG A 39 13.55 2.01 75.79
C ARG A 39 13.53 1.42 74.38
N GLY A 40 13.78 0.12 74.24
CA GLY A 40 13.74 -0.61 72.96
C GLY A 40 12.38 -0.54 72.26
N TYR A 41 11.27 -0.79 72.97
CA TYR A 41 9.92 -0.70 72.37
C TYR A 41 9.56 0.72 71.92
N ARG A 42 9.96 1.74 72.71
CA ARG A 42 9.77 3.13 72.33
C ARG A 42 10.60 3.51 71.09
N GLU A 43 11.84 3.02 70.97
CA GLU A 43 12.64 3.21 69.76
C GLU A 43 12.05 2.50 68.53
N TRP A 44 11.55 1.28 68.70
CA TRP A 44 10.86 0.55 67.65
C TRP A 44 9.60 1.27 67.17
N PHE A 45 8.72 1.69 68.09
CA PHE A 45 7.50 2.44 67.76
C PHE A 45 7.82 3.78 67.08
N ARG A 46 8.84 4.51 67.57
CA ARG A 46 9.36 5.70 66.88
C ARG A 46 9.90 5.39 65.49
N GLY A 47 10.52 4.23 65.30
CA GLY A 47 10.96 3.74 63.99
C GLY A 47 9.80 3.54 63.03
N VAL A 48 8.77 2.82 63.47
CA VAL A 48 7.54 2.57 62.69
C VAL A 48 6.83 3.88 62.33
N LEU A 49 6.64 4.81 63.27
CA LEU A 49 6.01 6.10 62.99
C LEU A 49 6.81 6.94 61.98
N ARG A 50 8.15 6.93 62.08
CA ARG A 50 9.01 7.61 61.11
C ARG A 50 8.87 6.99 59.73
N THR A 51 8.81 5.66 59.64
CA THR A 51 8.62 4.95 58.37
C THR A 51 7.24 5.23 57.77
N GLN A 52 6.18 5.19 58.57
CA GLN A 52 4.82 5.52 58.12
C GLN A 52 4.74 6.96 57.61
N ARG A 53 5.33 7.90 58.34
CA ARG A 53 5.39 9.32 57.91
C ARG A 53 6.18 9.50 56.62
N LYS A 54 7.32 8.82 56.46
CA LYS A 54 8.09 8.86 55.21
C LYS A 54 7.31 8.25 54.04
N SER A 55 6.61 7.14 54.27
CA SER A 55 5.77 6.50 53.26
C SER A 55 4.61 7.40 52.82
N LEU A 56 3.99 8.14 53.75
CA LEU A 56 2.93 9.08 53.42
C LEU A 56 3.44 10.23 52.55
N LEU A 57 4.58 10.81 52.92
CA LEU A 57 5.22 11.88 52.13
C LEU A 57 5.60 11.39 50.73
N GLN A 58 6.23 10.21 50.65
CA GLN A 58 6.60 9.61 49.37
C GLN A 58 5.39 9.31 48.48
N ALA A 59 4.30 8.80 49.06
CA ALA A 59 3.06 8.55 48.31
C ALA A 59 2.47 9.86 47.77
N GLN A 60 2.53 10.94 48.54
CA GLN A 60 2.08 12.26 48.10
C GLN A 60 2.94 12.80 46.94
N ASP A 61 4.27 12.70 47.05
CA ASP A 61 5.19 13.13 46.00
C ASP A 61 5.00 12.31 44.71
N ASN A 62 4.82 10.99 44.84
CA ASN A 62 4.54 10.11 43.70
C ASN A 62 3.23 10.49 43.01
N CYS A 63 2.16 10.77 43.76
CA CYS A 63 0.88 11.22 43.20
C CYS A 63 1.04 12.56 42.47
N ARG A 64 1.84 13.48 43.01
CA ARG A 64 2.11 14.77 42.38
C ARG A 64 2.90 14.59 41.07
N ALA A 65 3.95 13.79 41.08
CA ALA A 65 4.74 13.50 39.88
C ALA A 65 3.91 12.85 38.77
N ALA A 66 3.07 11.85 39.11
CA ALA A 66 2.19 11.19 38.15
C ALA A 66 1.16 12.15 37.52
N ARG A 67 0.68 13.13 38.29
CA ARG A 67 -0.21 14.16 37.78
C ARG A 67 0.51 15.11 36.82
N GLU A 68 1.70 15.57 37.19
CA GLU A 68 2.54 16.43 36.34
C GLU A 68 2.91 15.73 35.02
N GLU A 69 3.26 14.44 35.07
CA GLU A 69 3.54 13.64 33.87
C GLU A 69 2.31 13.51 32.96
N ARG A 70 1.14 13.24 33.54
CA ARG A 70 -0.12 13.16 32.79
C ARG A 70 -0.48 14.50 32.14
N GLU A 71 -0.30 15.61 32.86
CA GLU A 71 -0.54 16.96 32.34
C GLU A 71 0.43 17.30 31.20
N ALA A 72 1.71 16.96 31.33
CA ALA A 72 2.72 17.13 30.28
C ALA A 72 2.42 16.27 29.04
N ALA A 73 2.00 15.01 29.22
CA ALA A 73 1.60 14.13 28.13
C ALA A 73 0.36 14.67 27.41
N SER A 74 -0.65 15.13 28.15
CA SER A 74 -1.85 15.77 27.59
C SER A 74 -1.51 17.01 26.78
N ALA A 75 -0.63 17.88 27.29
CA ALA A 75 -0.20 19.09 26.58
C ALA A 75 0.58 18.75 25.30
N ARG A 76 1.39 17.68 25.31
CA ARG A 76 2.10 17.21 24.11
C ARG A 76 1.13 16.70 23.05
N ILE A 77 0.11 15.95 23.45
CA ILE A 77 -0.93 15.46 22.52
C ILE A 77 -1.71 16.63 21.92
N ALA A 78 -2.17 17.59 22.74
CA ALA A 78 -2.87 18.78 22.26
C ALA A 78 -2.06 19.56 21.21
N ARG A 79 -0.75 19.72 21.42
CA ARG A 79 0.14 20.36 20.43
C ARG A 79 0.27 19.57 19.13
N LEU A 80 0.26 18.24 19.20
CA LEU A 80 0.29 17.38 18.00
C LEU A 80 -1.04 17.47 17.25
N GLU A 81 -2.17 17.52 17.95
CA GLU A 81 -3.49 17.73 17.37
C GLU A 81 -3.59 19.09 16.69
N GLU A 82 -3.17 20.18 17.35
CA GLU A 82 -3.10 21.51 16.75
C GLU A 82 -2.20 21.56 15.52
N ALA A 83 -1.01 20.95 15.58
CA ALA A 83 -0.10 20.87 14.44
C ALA A 83 -0.70 20.07 13.28
N MET A 84 -1.43 18.97 13.57
CA MET A 84 -2.12 18.18 12.56
C MET A 84 -3.26 18.96 11.90
N ILE A 85 -4.04 19.72 12.68
CA ILE A 85 -5.08 20.61 12.15
C ILE A 85 -4.45 21.69 11.26
N LEU A 86 -3.37 22.35 11.70
CA LEU A 86 -2.66 23.35 10.90
C LEU A 86 -2.09 22.76 9.60
N MET A 87 -1.53 21.54 9.64
CA MET A 87 -1.08 20.84 8.43
C MET A 87 -2.23 20.47 7.51
N ALA A 88 -3.37 20.02 8.04
CA ALA A 88 -4.56 19.72 7.25
C ALA A 88 -5.13 20.98 6.59
N MET A 89 -5.24 22.08 7.33
CA MET A 89 -5.65 23.38 6.80
C MET A 89 -4.68 23.89 5.73
N LYS A 90 -3.36 23.71 5.91
CA LYS A 90 -2.32 24.04 4.91
C LYS A 90 -2.42 23.17 3.67
N LEU A 91 -2.74 21.88 3.82
CA LEU A 91 -2.98 20.96 2.71
C LEU A 91 -4.23 21.38 1.93
N GLU A 92 -5.29 21.84 2.62
CA GLU A 92 -6.49 22.37 1.99
C GLU A 92 -6.26 23.74 1.32
N THR A 93 -5.46 24.64 1.92
CA THR A 93 -5.06 25.90 1.26
C THR A 93 -4.13 25.67 0.08
N THR A 94 -3.32 24.60 0.10
CA THR A 94 -2.51 24.18 -1.06
C THR A 94 -3.38 23.57 -2.16
N LYS A 95 -4.49 22.89 -1.83
CA LYS A 95 -5.52 22.48 -2.79
C LYS A 95 -6.33 23.65 -3.35
N GLN A 96 -6.46 24.76 -2.62
CA GLN A 96 -7.20 25.96 -3.02
C GLN A 96 -6.40 26.96 -3.87
N ASN A 97 -5.10 26.72 -4.10
CA ASN A 97 -4.38 27.43 -5.15
C ASN A 97 -4.42 26.55 -6.41
N PRO A 98 -5.34 26.79 -7.37
CA PRO A 98 -5.31 26.05 -8.61
C PRO A 98 -4.08 26.51 -9.38
N ALA A 99 -2.96 25.80 -9.21
CA ALA A 99 -2.10 25.57 -10.34
C ALA A 99 -3.01 25.03 -11.46
N PRO A 100 -2.91 25.55 -12.69
CA PRO A 100 -3.88 25.29 -13.75
C PRO A 100 -4.14 23.79 -13.84
N PRO A 101 -5.40 23.36 -14.04
CA PRO A 101 -5.81 21.97 -13.97
C PRO A 101 -4.86 21.20 -14.87
N THR A 102 -3.90 20.55 -14.23
CA THR A 102 -2.99 19.69 -14.92
C THR A 102 -3.84 18.46 -15.11
N ASP A 103 -4.52 18.43 -16.25
CA ASP A 103 -5.15 17.29 -16.93
C ASP A 103 -4.12 16.17 -17.19
N ARG A 104 -3.14 16.01 -16.30
CA ARG A 104 -2.24 14.88 -16.25
C ARG A 104 -2.85 13.92 -15.26
N VAL A 105 -3.58 12.98 -15.82
CA VAL A 105 -3.86 11.71 -15.17
C VAL A 105 -2.58 11.25 -14.48
N ASP A 106 -2.68 10.87 -13.20
CA ASP A 106 -1.56 10.35 -12.44
C ASP A 106 -1.13 9.00 -13.04
N LEU A 107 -0.19 9.05 -13.97
CA LEU A 107 0.32 7.90 -14.71
C LEU A 107 0.93 6.83 -13.79
N GLN A 108 1.25 7.19 -12.53
CA GLN A 108 1.74 6.24 -11.52
C GLN A 108 0.61 5.44 -10.84
N LYS A 109 -0.63 5.95 -10.82
CA LYS A 109 -1.82 5.23 -10.31
C LYS A 109 -2.53 4.43 -11.38
N LEU A 110 -2.37 4.80 -12.65
CA LEU A 110 -2.74 3.92 -13.76
C LEU A 110 -1.76 2.74 -13.74
N ARG A 111 -2.23 1.60 -13.26
CA ARG A 111 -1.57 0.33 -13.55
C ARG A 111 -1.61 0.11 -15.06
N THR A 112 -0.57 0.57 -15.76
CA THR A 112 -0.32 0.28 -17.17
C THR A 112 -0.23 -1.23 -17.42
N SER A 113 -0.04 -2.04 -16.37
CA SER A 113 -0.16 -3.51 -16.39
C SER A 113 -1.56 -4.05 -16.71
N ASP A 114 -2.62 -3.25 -16.55
CA ASP A 114 -4.00 -3.72 -16.70
C ASP A 114 -4.61 -3.36 -18.07
N GLY A 115 -3.83 -2.71 -18.94
CA GLY A 115 -4.26 -2.34 -20.29
C GLY A 115 -3.99 -3.46 -21.31
N PRO A 116 -4.74 -3.51 -22.42
CA PRO A 116 -4.52 -4.50 -23.45
C PRO A 116 -3.17 -4.26 -24.14
N THR A 117 -2.23 -5.19 -23.98
CA THR A 117 -0.92 -5.12 -24.65
C THR A 117 -0.98 -5.74 -26.04
N PHE A 118 -0.43 -5.06 -27.04
CA PHE A 118 -0.34 -5.58 -28.40
C PHE A 118 0.89 -6.48 -28.56
N HIS A 119 0.64 -7.78 -28.73
CA HIS A 119 1.64 -8.77 -29.14
C HIS A 119 1.27 -9.45 -30.47
N GLY A 120 0.33 -8.86 -31.22
CA GLY A 120 -0.09 -9.39 -32.52
C GLY A 120 1.01 -9.25 -33.57
N PRO A 121 0.92 -9.99 -34.69
CA PRO A 121 1.85 -9.83 -35.79
C PRO A 121 1.76 -8.42 -36.39
N PHE A 122 2.89 -7.91 -36.87
CA PHE A 122 2.94 -6.65 -37.61
C PHE A 122 2.16 -6.76 -38.92
N GLN A 123 1.44 -5.71 -39.31
CA GLN A 123 0.64 -5.64 -40.54
C GLN A 123 -0.56 -6.60 -40.61
N GLU A 124 -0.99 -7.18 -39.49
CA GLU A 124 -2.27 -7.90 -39.42
C GLU A 124 -3.40 -6.97 -39.00
N VAL A 125 -4.44 -6.88 -39.83
CA VAL A 125 -5.53 -5.92 -39.68
C VAL A 125 -6.39 -6.23 -38.45
N GLU A 126 -6.85 -7.47 -38.32
CA GLU A 126 -7.78 -7.85 -37.26
C GLU A 126 -7.19 -7.68 -35.85
N PRO A 127 -5.98 -8.20 -35.53
CA PRO A 127 -5.39 -8.06 -34.20
C PRO A 127 -5.13 -6.60 -33.83
N PHE A 128 -4.67 -5.79 -34.79
CA PHE A 128 -4.37 -4.38 -34.56
C PHE A 128 -5.65 -3.57 -34.28
N LEU A 129 -6.70 -3.75 -35.09
CA LEU A 129 -7.97 -3.06 -34.90
C LEU A 129 -8.65 -3.48 -33.58
N CYS A 130 -8.60 -4.77 -33.24
CA CYS A 130 -9.11 -5.25 -31.96
C CYS A 130 -8.37 -4.61 -30.78
N TRP A 131 -7.04 -4.55 -30.86
CA TRP A 131 -6.22 -3.93 -29.81
C TRP A 131 -6.51 -2.44 -29.63
N ILE A 132 -6.51 -1.65 -30.71
CA ILE A 132 -6.71 -0.20 -30.59
C ILE A 132 -8.14 0.14 -30.12
N ASN A 133 -9.13 -0.70 -30.43
CA ASN A 133 -10.47 -0.59 -29.84
C ASN A 133 -10.43 -0.79 -28.33
N GLY A 134 -9.77 -1.86 -27.88
CA GLY A 134 -9.58 -2.16 -26.46
C GLY A 134 -8.85 -1.03 -25.72
N VAL A 135 -7.86 -0.41 -26.35
CA VAL A 135 -7.15 0.77 -25.81
C VAL A 135 -8.08 1.97 -25.68
N GLN A 136 -8.96 2.23 -26.65
CA GLN A 136 -9.96 3.30 -26.56
C GLN A 136 -10.93 3.07 -25.40
N PHE A 137 -11.51 1.87 -25.28
CA PHE A 137 -12.33 1.49 -24.12
C PHE A 137 -11.56 1.62 -22.81
N PHE A 138 -10.28 1.26 -22.78
CA PHE A 138 -9.44 1.45 -21.60
C PHE A 138 -9.31 2.93 -21.23
N PHE A 139 -9.14 3.82 -22.20
CA PHE A 139 -9.10 5.25 -21.92
C PHE A 139 -10.43 5.78 -21.39
N ASP A 140 -11.55 5.37 -21.99
CA ASP A 140 -12.88 5.81 -21.56
C ASP A 140 -13.19 5.34 -20.13
N THR A 141 -12.90 4.06 -19.84
CA THR A 141 -13.11 3.47 -18.50
C THR A 141 -12.21 4.07 -17.42
N LYS A 142 -11.02 4.54 -17.80
CA LYS A 142 -10.05 5.15 -16.87
C LYS A 142 -10.11 6.69 -16.85
N GLY A 143 -10.97 7.31 -17.67
CA GLY A 143 -11.12 8.76 -17.75
C GLY A 143 -9.87 9.48 -18.28
N VAL A 144 -9.12 8.85 -19.19
CA VAL A 144 -7.91 9.44 -19.78
C VAL A 144 -8.30 10.37 -20.92
N ASN A 145 -8.41 11.66 -20.64
CA ASN A 145 -8.86 12.65 -21.64
C ASN A 145 -7.70 13.32 -22.39
N ASN A 146 -6.58 13.52 -21.72
CA ASN A 146 -5.43 14.24 -22.27
C ASN A 146 -4.70 13.45 -23.38
N SER A 147 -4.48 14.09 -24.53
CA SER A 147 -3.79 13.47 -25.67
C SER A 147 -2.37 13.00 -25.33
N ALA A 148 -1.58 13.79 -24.61
CA ALA A 148 -0.21 13.41 -24.27
C ALA A 148 -0.17 12.19 -23.34
N ASN A 149 -1.14 12.05 -22.43
CA ASN A 149 -1.26 10.86 -21.59
C ASN A 149 -1.67 9.64 -22.41
N LYS A 150 -2.64 9.78 -23.32
CA LYS A 150 -3.06 8.69 -24.23
C LYS A 150 -1.86 8.15 -25.02
N ILE A 151 -1.07 9.04 -25.63
CA ILE A 151 0.13 8.68 -26.41
C ILE A 151 1.15 7.93 -25.54
N ARG A 152 1.45 8.43 -24.34
CA ARG A 152 2.38 7.78 -23.40
C ARG A 152 1.92 6.39 -22.98
N ILE A 153 0.64 6.24 -22.66
CA ILE A 153 0.06 4.97 -22.24
C ILE A 153 0.10 3.97 -23.40
N VAL A 154 -0.28 4.37 -24.62
CA VAL A 154 -0.20 3.50 -25.79
C VAL A 154 1.22 3.00 -26.02
N GLY A 155 2.22 3.86 -25.88
CA GLY A 155 3.63 3.45 -25.94
C GLY A 155 3.98 2.31 -24.98
N SER A 156 3.40 2.31 -23.78
CA SER A 156 3.59 1.23 -22.79
C SER A 156 2.77 -0.03 -23.06
N LEU A 157 1.76 0.06 -23.93
CA LEU A 157 0.87 -1.06 -24.32
C LEU A 157 1.30 -1.72 -25.64
N ILE A 158 2.43 -1.32 -26.23
CA ILE A 158 2.97 -1.95 -27.45
C ILE A 158 4.07 -2.94 -27.03
N GLY A 159 3.83 -4.22 -27.27
CA GLY A 159 4.80 -5.30 -27.08
C GLY A 159 5.39 -5.84 -28.38
N GLU A 160 4.85 -5.47 -29.54
CA GLU A 160 5.36 -5.83 -30.87
C GLU A 160 6.57 -4.97 -31.25
N THR A 161 7.60 -5.60 -31.82
CA THR A 161 8.92 -5.00 -32.01
C THR A 161 8.94 -3.84 -33.01
N ASN A 162 8.31 -3.98 -34.18
CA ASN A 162 8.35 -2.97 -35.23
C ASN A 162 7.58 -1.71 -34.84
N LEU A 163 6.41 -1.89 -34.25
CA LEU A 163 5.56 -0.82 -33.75
C LEU A 163 6.20 -0.10 -32.55
N LEU A 164 6.88 -0.85 -31.67
CA LEU A 164 7.63 -0.27 -30.56
C LEU A 164 8.81 0.56 -31.05
N ALA A 165 9.55 0.08 -32.07
CA ALA A 165 10.63 0.82 -32.68
C ALA A 165 10.13 2.12 -33.34
N PHE A 166 9.02 2.07 -34.07
CA PHE A 166 8.35 3.25 -34.61
C PHE A 166 7.99 4.24 -33.50
N TYR A 167 7.33 3.77 -32.44
CA TYR A 167 6.97 4.61 -31.31
C TYR A 167 8.21 5.25 -30.66
N ALA A 168 9.27 4.49 -30.38
CA ALA A 168 10.48 5.02 -29.76
C ALA A 168 11.14 6.14 -30.59
N ASN A 169 11.13 6.01 -31.93
CA ASN A 169 11.71 6.97 -32.85
C ASN A 169 10.85 8.23 -33.03
N GLU A 170 9.53 8.09 -33.00
CA GLU A 170 8.60 9.18 -33.29
C GLU A 170 7.94 9.80 -32.05
N ALA A 171 8.03 9.16 -30.88
CA ALA A 171 7.36 9.59 -29.65
C ALA A 171 7.70 11.02 -29.26
N GLN A 172 8.97 11.44 -29.33
CA GLN A 172 9.38 12.80 -28.96
C GLN A 172 8.78 13.86 -29.89
N LYS A 173 8.57 13.52 -31.17
CA LYS A 173 7.98 14.42 -32.16
C LYS A 173 6.46 14.49 -32.04
N ILE A 174 5.83 13.40 -31.58
CA ILE A 174 4.37 13.24 -31.59
C ILE A 174 3.73 13.50 -30.22
N ILE A 175 4.48 13.49 -29.11
CA ILE A 175 3.92 13.66 -27.76
C ILE A 175 3.14 14.98 -27.53
N HIS A 176 3.40 15.99 -28.35
CA HIS A 176 2.74 17.30 -28.32
C HIS A 176 1.58 17.43 -29.32
N LYS A 177 1.36 16.43 -30.17
CA LYS A 177 0.29 16.42 -31.17
C LYS A 177 -1.02 15.93 -30.57
N PRO A 178 -2.17 16.26 -31.18
CA PRO A 178 -3.45 15.70 -30.78
C PRO A 178 -3.47 14.17 -30.98
N TRP A 179 -4.23 13.49 -30.13
CA TRP A 179 -4.38 12.04 -30.14
C TRP A 179 -4.78 11.48 -31.52
N GLU A 180 -5.68 12.14 -32.25
CA GLU A 180 -6.15 11.68 -33.56
C GLU A 180 -5.05 11.70 -34.62
N GLU A 181 -4.11 12.67 -34.56
CA GLU A 181 -3.00 12.72 -35.50
C GLU A 181 -2.00 11.58 -35.22
N PHE A 182 -1.71 11.31 -33.94
CA PHE A 182 -0.92 10.14 -33.55
C PHE A 182 -1.59 8.83 -34.01
N ARG A 183 -2.91 8.70 -33.80
CA ARG A 183 -3.68 7.53 -34.22
C ARG A 183 -3.60 7.32 -35.73
N ALA A 184 -3.76 8.38 -36.53
CA ALA A 184 -3.65 8.29 -37.98
C ALA A 184 -2.25 7.82 -38.43
N GLN A 185 -1.19 8.36 -37.81
CA GLN A 185 0.19 7.92 -38.10
C GLN A 185 0.41 6.46 -37.68
N LEU A 186 -0.10 6.05 -36.52
CA LEU A 186 -0.03 4.68 -36.03
C LEU A 186 -0.73 3.71 -37.00
N PHE A 187 -1.91 4.06 -37.50
CA PHE A 187 -2.64 3.28 -38.50
C PHE A 187 -1.86 3.15 -39.81
N SER A 188 -1.31 4.27 -40.29
CA SER A 188 -0.54 4.28 -41.54
C SER A 188 0.70 3.40 -41.50
N PHE A 189 1.30 3.23 -40.31
CA PHE A 189 2.49 2.42 -40.11
C PHE A 189 2.17 0.95 -39.80
N ALA A 190 1.17 0.70 -38.95
CA ALA A 190 0.87 -0.62 -38.43
C ALA A 190 0.01 -1.49 -39.35
N LEU A 191 -0.76 -0.88 -40.26
CA LEU A 191 -1.65 -1.58 -41.18
C LEU A 191 -1.02 -1.70 -42.58
N PRO A 192 -1.34 -2.76 -43.33
CA PRO A 192 -0.95 -2.86 -44.73
C PRO A 192 -1.49 -1.68 -45.56
N PRO A 193 -0.76 -1.24 -46.59
CA PRO A 193 -1.32 -0.36 -47.60
C PRO A 193 -2.61 -0.97 -48.17
N LEU A 194 -3.62 -0.13 -48.41
CA LEU A 194 -4.90 -0.54 -49.01
C LEU A 194 -5.72 -1.57 -48.20
N TRP A 195 -5.44 -1.75 -46.89
CA TRP A 195 -6.17 -2.71 -46.04
C TRP A 195 -7.69 -2.60 -46.13
N GLN A 196 -8.25 -1.38 -46.27
CA GLN A 196 -9.69 -1.18 -46.45
C GLN A 196 -10.21 -1.74 -47.78
N THR A 197 -9.43 -1.60 -48.85
CA THR A 197 -9.75 -2.15 -50.17
C THR A 197 -9.72 -3.67 -50.11
N ASP A 198 -8.73 -4.24 -49.43
CA ASP A 198 -8.64 -5.68 -49.23
C ASP A 198 -9.80 -6.23 -48.40
N LEU A 199 -10.23 -5.53 -47.34
CA LEU A 199 -11.43 -5.90 -46.59
C LEU A 199 -12.69 -5.85 -47.44
N LYS A 200 -12.87 -4.80 -48.25
CA LYS A 200 -14.01 -4.71 -49.20
C LYS A 200 -13.99 -5.86 -50.19
N LYS A 201 -12.82 -6.20 -50.73
CA LYS A 201 -12.65 -7.34 -51.63
C LYS A 201 -12.99 -8.66 -50.93
N GLN A 202 -12.55 -8.85 -49.69
CA GLN A 202 -12.90 -10.04 -48.89
C GLN A 202 -14.40 -10.16 -48.64
N ILE A 203 -15.09 -9.05 -48.39
CA ILE A 203 -16.56 -9.01 -48.24
C ILE A 203 -17.26 -9.34 -49.56
N CYS A 204 -16.82 -8.74 -50.68
CA CYS A 204 -17.41 -9.00 -52.00
C CYS A 204 -17.25 -10.46 -52.45
N HIS A 205 -16.13 -11.10 -52.10
CA HIS A 205 -15.87 -12.50 -52.41
C HIS A 205 -16.21 -13.44 -51.24
N LEU A 206 -16.94 -12.95 -50.24
CA LEU A 206 -17.31 -13.76 -49.10
C LEU A 206 -18.34 -14.80 -49.53
N ALA A 207 -17.89 -16.05 -49.61
CA ALA A 207 -18.73 -17.21 -49.83
C ALA A 207 -18.57 -18.20 -48.67
N MET A 208 -19.64 -18.92 -48.39
CA MET A 208 -19.62 -20.06 -47.47
C MET A 208 -18.84 -21.19 -48.14
N ARG A 209 -17.88 -21.77 -47.40
CA ARG A 209 -17.07 -22.90 -47.89
C ARG A 209 -17.79 -24.23 -47.63
N ASP A 210 -17.53 -25.25 -48.43
CA ASP A 210 -18.17 -26.57 -48.31
C ASP A 210 -17.95 -27.24 -46.94
N THR A 211 -16.83 -26.92 -46.27
CA THR A 211 -16.45 -27.47 -44.97
C THR A 211 -16.78 -26.53 -43.80
N GLU A 212 -17.38 -25.37 -44.06
CA GLU A 212 -17.67 -24.36 -43.04
C GLU A 212 -19.10 -24.48 -42.52
N THR A 213 -19.30 -24.25 -41.23
CA THR A 213 -20.66 -24.16 -40.65
C THR A 213 -21.27 -22.79 -40.92
N PHE A 214 -22.59 -22.71 -40.98
CA PHE A 214 -23.29 -21.43 -41.14
C PHE A 214 -22.89 -20.40 -40.06
N MET A 215 -22.67 -20.87 -38.83
CA MET A 215 -22.19 -20.03 -37.73
C MET A 215 -20.77 -19.51 -37.95
N GLY A 216 -19.86 -20.35 -38.47
CA GLY A 216 -18.52 -19.92 -38.87
C GLY A 216 -18.57 -18.83 -39.94
N TYR A 217 -19.35 -19.06 -41.00
CA TYR A 217 -19.53 -18.11 -42.10
C TYR A 217 -20.08 -16.76 -41.59
N SER A 218 -21.15 -16.81 -40.79
CA SER A 218 -21.78 -15.62 -40.22
C SER A 218 -20.84 -14.84 -39.29
N THR A 219 -19.99 -15.56 -38.54
CA THR A 219 -19.00 -14.94 -37.67
C THR A 219 -17.92 -14.23 -38.48
N ARG A 220 -17.38 -14.87 -39.53
CA ARG A 220 -16.43 -14.22 -40.45
C ARG A 220 -17.02 -12.99 -41.13
N ALA A 221 -18.27 -13.07 -41.60
CA ALA A 221 -18.98 -11.95 -42.20
C ALA A 221 -19.06 -10.76 -41.24
N ARG A 222 -19.45 -11.02 -39.99
CA ARG A 222 -19.56 -9.99 -38.95
C ARG A 222 -18.20 -9.37 -38.61
N THR A 223 -17.15 -10.18 -38.48
CA THR A 223 -15.79 -9.68 -38.21
C THR A 223 -15.30 -8.76 -39.32
N LEU A 224 -15.47 -9.15 -40.59
CA LEU A 224 -15.10 -8.31 -41.74
C LEU A 224 -15.87 -6.99 -41.77
N GLN A 225 -17.18 -7.03 -41.49
CA GLN A 225 -18.00 -5.83 -41.42
C GLN A 225 -17.58 -4.92 -40.27
N HIS A 226 -17.24 -5.48 -39.10
CA HIS A 226 -16.78 -4.71 -37.95
C HIS A 226 -15.47 -3.98 -38.27
N MET A 227 -14.48 -4.70 -38.84
CA MET A 227 -13.20 -4.10 -39.24
C MET A 227 -13.36 -2.99 -40.29
N LEU A 228 -14.25 -3.17 -41.27
CA LEU A 228 -14.48 -2.15 -42.30
C LEU A 228 -15.12 -0.88 -41.73
N ASN A 229 -15.96 -1.00 -40.70
CA ASN A 229 -16.63 0.14 -40.08
C ASN A 229 -15.83 0.78 -38.93
N PHE A 230 -14.55 0.43 -38.77
CA PHE A 230 -13.73 0.90 -37.64
C PHE A 230 -13.48 2.41 -37.62
N GLU A 231 -13.44 3.06 -38.78
CA GLU A 231 -13.18 4.50 -38.93
C GLU A 231 -14.46 5.34 -39.06
N LYS A 232 -15.65 4.72 -38.98
CA LYS A 232 -16.94 5.41 -39.12
C LYS A 232 -17.52 5.89 -37.79
#